data_AF-A0A0D3IK82-F1
#
_entry.id   AF-A0A0D3IK82-F1
#
_cell.length_a   1.000
_cell.length_b   1.000
_cell.length_c   1.000
_cell.angle_alpha   90.00
_cell.angle_beta   90.00
_cell.angle_gamma   90.00
#
_symmetry.space_group_name_H-M   'P 1'
#
loop_
_entity.id
_entity.type
_entity.pdbx_description
1 polymer ?
#
loop_
_entity_poly.entity_id
_entity_poly.type
_entity_poly.pdbx_seq_one_letter_code
_entity_poly.pdbx_strand_id
1 'polypeptide(L)'
;MSQPEAYPVQPKPAAAHDGHRDDAVVEPAGEGKGMTRSVSQQMLDGLRDATLGPNQRMHQPSVPGRPAKRAEDPEQRPLSFLLSLIAALSVCASVLLVWTTSTEASELPTLLFDVALGRRGPWSAQDNVAGVAALLLSLIYLVVVDFTVCAAVCTDAAGRWFLLHAIGNLVVAALSLPDLFNWWANPGGALSIGYCTELPFPGCSDWPTVLIVAMHIYHMLAFRLSGDDLFHHLLFVPLIGGVNFAYAWGVAGNILSFFISGLPGGVDYLMLAAVKSGRLSSYTEKRVNCSINTWIRGPGITAFCTIVLGAWSQARHAGEAQDLMPPPLFFTACAIIFFNGQFYAQRVIGNYYIRKAQDYTKRGITKVDLHNS
;
A
#
# COMPACT_ATOMS: atom_id res chain seq x y z
N MET A 1 12.43 32.80 -32.11
CA MET A 1 12.48 32.34 -33.52
C MET A 1 13.92 32.04 -33.86
N SER A 2 14.30 30.78 -33.66
CA SER A 2 15.56 30.19 -34.09
C SER A 2 15.20 28.77 -34.52
N GLN A 3 15.49 28.42 -35.77
CA GLN A 3 15.15 27.10 -36.31
C GLN A 3 16.07 26.04 -35.70
N PRO A 4 15.57 24.82 -35.42
CA PRO A 4 16.44 23.72 -35.02
C PRO A 4 17.06 23.06 -36.26
N GLU A 5 18.39 22.92 -36.23
CA GLU A 5 19.17 22.15 -37.20
C GLU A 5 18.77 20.67 -37.15
N ALA A 6 18.57 20.09 -38.34
CA ALA A 6 18.27 18.67 -38.51
C ALA A 6 19.54 17.83 -38.35
N TYR A 7 19.51 16.87 -37.41
CA TYR A 7 20.55 15.86 -37.28
C TYR A 7 20.49 14.84 -38.44
N PRO A 8 21.63 14.41 -39.00
CA PRO A 8 21.65 13.42 -40.06
C PRO A 8 21.28 12.03 -39.54
N VAL A 9 20.38 11.37 -40.27
CA VAL A 9 19.98 9.97 -40.08
C VAL A 9 21.16 9.07 -40.44
N GLN A 10 21.67 8.31 -39.47
CA GLN A 10 22.67 7.28 -39.76
C GLN A 10 22.04 6.06 -40.45
N PRO A 11 22.70 5.47 -41.46
CA PRO A 11 22.19 4.29 -42.14
C PRO A 11 22.23 3.04 -41.25
N LYS A 12 21.16 2.25 -41.35
CA LYS A 12 21.03 0.91 -40.76
C LYS A 12 22.17 0.00 -41.27
N PRO A 13 22.93 -0.70 -40.40
CA PRO A 13 23.83 -1.74 -40.86
C PRO A 13 23.04 -2.92 -41.42
N ALA A 14 23.49 -3.42 -42.57
CA ALA A 14 22.95 -4.57 -43.26
C ALA A 14 23.10 -5.84 -42.40
N ALA A 15 22.05 -6.66 -42.37
CA ALA A 15 22.08 -7.97 -41.75
C ALA A 15 22.99 -8.90 -42.54
N ALA A 16 24.11 -9.31 -41.93
CA ALA A 16 24.94 -10.39 -42.44
C ALA A 16 24.23 -11.72 -42.16
N HIS A 17 23.93 -12.43 -43.24
CA HIS A 17 23.49 -13.82 -43.25
C HIS A 17 24.73 -14.69 -43.04
N ASP A 18 24.93 -15.26 -41.86
CA ASP A 18 25.93 -16.32 -41.64
C ASP A 18 25.26 -17.69 -41.64
N GLY A 19 25.73 -18.52 -42.55
CA GLY A 19 25.31 -19.90 -42.74
C GLY A 19 26.01 -20.84 -41.77
N HIS A 20 25.21 -21.75 -41.21
CA HIS A 20 25.46 -23.19 -41.09
C HIS A 20 26.88 -23.66 -40.70
N ARG A 21 26.99 -24.22 -39.48
CA ARG A 21 27.78 -25.43 -39.21
C ARG A 21 27.23 -26.16 -37.99
N ASP A 22 26.60 -27.30 -38.26
CA ASP A 22 26.26 -28.32 -37.28
C ASP A 22 27.52 -29.14 -36.99
N ASP A 23 28.12 -28.95 -35.82
CA ASP A 23 29.08 -29.90 -35.26
C ASP A 23 28.52 -30.39 -33.91
N ALA A 24 28.00 -31.62 -33.94
CA ALA A 24 27.55 -32.36 -32.77
C ALA A 24 28.77 -32.78 -31.92
N VAL A 25 28.99 -32.08 -30.81
CA VAL A 25 29.90 -32.53 -29.76
C VAL A 25 29.10 -33.37 -28.77
N VAL A 26 29.39 -34.68 -28.76
CA VAL A 26 28.95 -35.63 -27.75
C VAL A 26 29.69 -35.33 -26.45
N GLU A 27 28.99 -34.79 -25.45
CA GLU A 27 29.52 -34.68 -24.08
C GLU A 27 29.44 -36.03 -23.35
N PRO A 28 30.48 -36.43 -22.61
CA PRO A 28 30.44 -37.63 -21.78
C PRO A 28 29.56 -37.41 -20.55
N ALA A 29 28.78 -38.45 -20.20
CA ALA A 29 27.97 -38.52 -18.99
C ALA A 29 28.83 -38.30 -17.74
N GLY A 30 28.74 -37.09 -17.17
CA GLY A 30 29.39 -36.70 -15.92
C GLY A 30 28.61 -37.17 -14.71
N GLU A 31 29.26 -37.99 -13.89
CA GLU A 31 28.81 -38.52 -12.62
C GLU A 31 28.27 -37.43 -11.66
N GLY A 32 27.17 -37.77 -10.98
CA GLY A 32 26.50 -36.92 -10.01
C GLY A 32 27.36 -36.55 -8.81
N LYS A 33 27.92 -35.34 -8.83
CA LYS A 33 28.40 -34.67 -7.62
C LYS A 33 27.22 -33.99 -6.94
N GLY A 34 26.71 -34.62 -5.88
CA GLY A 34 25.80 -34.00 -4.93
C GLY A 34 26.47 -32.77 -4.30
N MET A 35 26.12 -31.59 -4.81
CA MET A 35 26.68 -30.31 -4.39
C MET A 35 26.05 -29.94 -3.04
N THR A 36 26.72 -30.36 -1.96
CA THR A 36 26.45 -29.87 -0.61
C THR A 36 26.73 -28.38 -0.60
N ARG A 37 25.67 -27.57 -0.62
CA ARG A 37 25.79 -26.12 -0.42
C ARG A 37 26.49 -25.88 0.91
N SER A 38 27.55 -25.09 0.92
CA SER A 38 28.23 -24.74 2.14
C SER A 38 27.26 -23.99 3.07
N VAL A 39 27.41 -24.18 4.38
CA VAL A 39 26.62 -23.47 5.41
C VAL A 39 26.70 -21.95 5.20
N SER A 40 27.84 -21.45 4.72
CA SER A 40 28.02 -20.04 4.36
C SER A 40 27.13 -19.59 3.21
N GLN A 41 26.93 -20.43 2.18
CA GLN A 41 26.01 -20.13 1.07
C GLN A 41 24.55 -20.12 1.54
N GLN A 42 24.16 -21.05 2.42
CA GLN A 42 22.81 -21.08 2.99
C GLN A 42 22.54 -19.88 3.89
N MET A 43 23.53 -19.45 4.66
CA MET A 43 23.43 -18.27 5.53
C MET A 43 23.40 -16.97 4.71
N LEU A 44 24.19 -16.89 3.64
CA LEU A 44 24.13 -15.77 2.68
C LEU A 44 22.80 -15.73 1.94
N ASP A 45 22.26 -16.88 1.51
CA ASP A 45 20.94 -16.97 0.89
C ASP A 45 19.84 -16.57 1.90
N GLY A 46 19.96 -16.96 3.18
CA GLY A 46 19.04 -16.55 4.24
C GLY A 46 19.10 -15.05 4.58
N LEU A 47 20.30 -14.47 4.62
CA LEU A 47 20.48 -13.01 4.78
C LEU A 47 19.99 -12.26 3.54
N ARG A 48 20.23 -12.81 2.34
CA ARG A 48 19.63 -12.31 1.10
C ARG A 48 18.13 -12.38 1.18
N ASP A 49 17.53 -13.48 1.61
CA ASP A 49 16.08 -13.64 1.68
C ASP A 49 15.45 -12.76 2.76
N ALA A 50 16.18 -12.45 3.84
CA ALA A 50 15.76 -11.52 4.87
C ALA A 50 15.87 -10.05 4.42
N THR A 51 16.83 -9.72 3.56
CA THR A 51 17.05 -8.36 3.04
C THR A 51 16.32 -8.08 1.73
N LEU A 52 16.09 -9.11 0.92
CA LEU A 52 15.41 -9.10 -0.36
C LEU A 52 14.00 -9.64 -0.15
N GLY A 53 13.05 -8.73 0.01
CA GLY A 53 11.65 -9.11 0.25
C GLY A 53 11.07 -10.08 -0.81
N PRO A 54 10.05 -10.89 -0.45
CA PRO A 54 9.37 -11.86 -1.31
C PRO A 54 8.92 -11.36 -2.69
N ASN A 55 8.74 -10.06 -2.91
CA ASN A 55 8.53 -9.48 -4.24
C ASN A 55 9.65 -9.80 -5.25
N GLN A 56 10.83 -10.22 -4.79
CA GLN A 56 11.91 -10.68 -5.65
C GLN A 56 11.75 -12.14 -6.11
N ARG A 57 10.88 -12.95 -5.47
CA ARG A 57 10.59 -14.32 -5.91
C ARG A 57 9.78 -14.38 -7.20
N MET A 58 8.91 -13.40 -7.45
CA MET A 58 8.11 -13.33 -8.68
C MET A 58 8.95 -13.09 -9.95
N HIS A 59 10.23 -12.72 -9.81
CA HIS A 59 11.09 -12.38 -10.93
C HIS A 59 12.34 -13.25 -11.04
N GLN A 60 12.46 -14.34 -10.29
CA GLN A 60 13.52 -15.30 -10.57
C GLN A 60 13.27 -15.91 -11.96
N PRO A 61 14.23 -15.79 -12.91
CA PRO A 61 14.10 -16.47 -14.19
C PRO A 61 13.91 -17.96 -13.92
N SER A 62 12.90 -18.54 -14.56
CA SER A 62 12.63 -19.97 -14.47
C SER A 62 13.91 -20.75 -14.75
N VAL A 63 14.34 -21.57 -13.80
CA VAL A 63 15.47 -22.47 -14.00
C VAL A 63 15.16 -23.34 -15.23
N PRO A 64 16.00 -23.30 -16.28
CA PRO A 64 15.79 -24.12 -17.47
C PRO A 64 15.63 -25.59 -17.07
N GLY A 65 14.58 -26.25 -17.55
CA GLY A 65 14.31 -27.66 -17.28
C GLY A 65 13.43 -27.96 -16.06
N ARG A 66 13.06 -26.97 -15.23
CA ARG A 66 12.03 -27.17 -14.20
C ARG A 66 10.67 -26.92 -14.85
N PRO A 67 9.75 -27.91 -14.91
CA PRO A 67 8.41 -27.68 -15.44
C PRO A 67 7.82 -26.51 -14.65
N ALA A 68 7.36 -25.48 -15.37
CA ALA A 68 6.69 -24.34 -14.75
C ALA A 68 5.61 -24.93 -13.84
N LYS A 69 5.72 -24.70 -12.53
CA LYS A 69 4.66 -25.09 -11.60
C LYS A 69 3.38 -24.51 -12.19
N ARG A 70 2.50 -25.39 -12.67
CA ARG A 70 1.23 -24.99 -13.29
C ARG A 70 0.61 -24.03 -12.29
N ALA A 71 0.51 -22.75 -12.68
CA ALA A 71 -0.09 -21.76 -11.81
C ALA A 71 -1.47 -22.32 -11.48
N GLU A 72 -1.70 -22.69 -10.22
CA GLU A 72 -3.01 -23.17 -9.80
C GLU A 72 -4.02 -22.12 -10.24
N ASP A 73 -4.95 -22.55 -11.10
CA ASP A 73 -5.90 -21.67 -11.75
C ASP A 73 -6.59 -20.81 -10.70
N PRO A 74 -6.48 -19.47 -10.79
CA PRO A 74 -7.08 -18.56 -9.82
C PRO A 74 -8.63 -18.66 -9.77
N GLU A 75 -9.23 -19.43 -10.67
CA GLU A 75 -10.68 -19.63 -10.81
C GLU A 75 -11.38 -20.34 -9.64
N GLN A 76 -10.66 -21.01 -8.73
CA GLN A 76 -11.29 -21.89 -7.73
C GLN A 76 -11.67 -21.25 -6.38
N ARG A 77 -11.83 -19.92 -6.27
CA ARG A 77 -12.20 -19.28 -4.99
C ARG A 77 -13.49 -18.43 -4.93
N PRO A 78 -14.44 -18.44 -5.88
CA PRO A 78 -15.62 -17.59 -5.74
C PRO A 78 -16.43 -17.93 -4.49
N LEU A 79 -16.57 -19.23 -4.17
CA LEU A 79 -17.36 -19.68 -3.02
C LEU A 79 -16.64 -19.42 -1.69
N SER A 80 -15.35 -19.75 -1.57
CA SER A 80 -14.61 -19.53 -0.32
C SER A 80 -14.46 -18.04 -0.01
N PHE A 81 -14.23 -17.20 -1.03
CA PHE A 81 -14.26 -15.75 -0.89
C PHE A 81 -15.63 -15.25 -0.42
N LEU A 82 -16.71 -15.67 -1.09
CA LEU A 82 -18.06 -15.26 -0.72
C LEU A 82 -18.39 -15.65 0.73
N LEU A 83 -18.02 -16.87 1.15
CA LEU A 83 -18.22 -17.33 2.52
C LEU A 83 -17.39 -16.53 3.53
N SER A 84 -16.12 -16.22 3.23
CA SER A 84 -15.29 -15.38 4.10
C SER A 84 -15.80 -13.95 4.18
N LEU A 85 -16.30 -13.39 3.08
CA LEU A 85 -16.91 -12.06 3.06
C LEU A 85 -18.22 -12.04 3.85
N ILE A 86 -19.11 -13.02 3.65
CA ILE A 86 -20.34 -13.17 4.44
C ILE A 86 -20.00 -13.30 5.93
N ALA A 87 -18.98 -14.09 6.29
CA ALA A 87 -18.55 -14.24 7.68
C ALA A 87 -18.03 -12.92 8.26
N ALA A 88 -17.17 -12.20 7.53
CA ALA A 88 -16.66 -10.90 7.97
C ALA A 88 -17.79 -9.87 8.16
N LEU A 89 -18.69 -9.77 7.18
CA LEU A 89 -19.87 -8.91 7.26
C LEU A 89 -20.79 -9.30 8.43
N SER A 90 -20.96 -10.60 8.67
CA SER A 90 -21.77 -11.12 9.78
C SER A 90 -21.14 -10.81 11.14
N VAL A 91 -19.81 -10.89 11.27
CA VAL A 91 -19.10 -10.48 12.50
C VAL A 91 -19.23 -8.99 12.73
N CYS A 92 -19.00 -8.16 11.71
CA CYS A 92 -19.19 -6.71 11.82
C CYS A 92 -20.64 -6.34 12.17
N ALA A 93 -21.62 -7.00 11.55
CA ALA A 93 -23.03 -6.83 11.85
C ALA A 93 -23.38 -7.31 13.27
N SER A 94 -22.76 -8.39 13.75
CA SER A 94 -22.95 -8.89 15.11
C SER A 94 -22.31 -7.98 16.15
N VAL A 95 -21.14 -7.41 15.88
CA VAL A 95 -20.49 -6.41 16.74
C VAL A 95 -21.34 -5.14 16.78
N LEU A 96 -21.83 -4.67 15.63
CA LEU A 96 -22.82 -3.59 15.57
C LEU A 96 -24.04 -3.94 16.40
N LEU A 97 -24.65 -5.10 16.20
CA LEU A 97 -25.86 -5.53 16.89
C LEU A 97 -25.64 -5.63 18.41
N VAL A 98 -24.52 -6.19 18.84
CA VAL A 98 -24.15 -6.30 20.25
C VAL A 98 -23.90 -4.92 20.85
N TRP A 99 -23.25 -4.02 20.13
CA TRP A 99 -23.04 -2.66 20.59
C TRP A 99 -24.34 -1.85 20.64
N THR A 100 -25.18 -2.03 19.63
CA THR A 100 -26.53 -1.49 19.53
C THR A 100 -27.51 -2.32 20.35
N THR A 101 -27.14 -3.29 21.20
CA THR A 101 -28.14 -3.91 22.11
C THR A 101 -28.63 -2.93 23.19
N SER A 102 -28.09 -1.71 23.22
CA SER A 102 -28.66 -0.55 23.92
C SER A 102 -29.62 0.29 23.07
N THR A 103 -29.72 0.05 21.76
CA THR A 103 -30.61 0.73 20.80
C THR A 103 -31.50 -0.29 20.07
N GLU A 104 -32.65 0.12 19.55
CA GLU A 104 -33.52 -0.85 18.87
C GLU A 104 -32.91 -1.28 17.53
N ALA A 105 -32.93 -2.58 17.21
CA ALA A 105 -32.40 -3.11 15.94
C ALA A 105 -33.07 -2.48 14.69
N SER A 106 -34.25 -1.88 14.86
CA SER A 106 -34.97 -1.06 13.86
C SER A 106 -34.20 0.18 13.40
N GLU A 107 -33.22 0.65 14.18
CA GLU A 107 -32.45 1.87 13.88
C GLU A 107 -31.26 1.62 12.93
N LEU A 108 -30.85 0.36 12.72
CA LEU A 108 -29.68 0.04 11.89
C LEU A 108 -29.83 0.51 10.41
N PRO A 109 -30.97 0.31 9.72
CA PRO A 109 -31.14 0.85 8.37
C PRO A 109 -31.06 2.38 8.31
N THR A 110 -31.62 3.06 9.31
CA THR A 110 -31.55 4.53 9.43
C THR A 110 -30.12 4.99 9.63
N LEU A 111 -29.37 4.34 10.52
CA LEU A 111 -27.95 4.61 10.73
C LEU A 111 -27.15 4.45 9.44
N LEU A 112 -27.30 3.32 8.72
CA LEU A 112 -26.59 3.08 7.47
C LEU A 112 -26.94 4.16 6.42
N PHE A 113 -28.21 4.55 6.33
CA PHE A 113 -28.67 5.57 5.39
C PHE A 113 -28.13 6.96 5.75
N ASP A 114 -28.15 7.32 7.04
CA ASP A 114 -27.62 8.60 7.50
C ASP A 114 -26.10 8.69 7.31
N VAL A 115 -25.38 7.59 7.52
CA VAL A 115 -23.94 7.52 7.22
C VAL A 115 -23.67 7.62 5.72
N ALA A 116 -24.42 6.89 4.89
CA ALA A 116 -24.28 6.94 3.44
C ALA A 116 -24.59 8.32 2.84
N LEU A 117 -25.55 9.05 3.43
CA LEU A 117 -25.91 10.41 3.02
C LEU A 117 -25.07 11.50 3.69
N GLY A 118 -24.10 11.15 4.53
CA GLY A 118 -23.27 12.12 5.26
C GLY A 118 -24.03 12.93 6.32
N ARG A 119 -25.24 12.49 6.72
CA ARG A 119 -26.01 13.09 7.83
C ARG A 119 -25.41 12.73 9.19
N ARG A 120 -24.71 11.60 9.26
CA ARG A 120 -23.93 11.15 10.43
C ARG A 120 -22.57 10.65 9.95
N GLY A 121 -21.50 11.34 10.29
CA GLY A 121 -20.14 10.94 9.93
C GLY A 121 -19.52 10.04 10.98
N PRO A 122 -18.57 9.16 10.61
CA PRO A 122 -17.64 8.61 11.57
C PRO A 122 -16.71 9.76 11.99
N TRP A 123 -16.97 10.37 13.14
CA TRP A 123 -16.21 11.52 13.64
C TRP A 123 -15.25 11.07 14.73
N SER A 124 -13.95 11.16 14.43
CA SER A 124 -12.81 11.19 15.36
C SER A 124 -12.92 10.32 16.62
N ALA A 125 -13.07 9.00 16.47
CA ALA A 125 -13.21 7.99 17.55
C ALA A 125 -14.41 8.16 18.50
N GLN A 126 -15.24 9.18 18.30
CA GLN A 126 -16.39 9.50 19.16
C GLN A 126 -17.66 8.78 18.71
N ASP A 127 -17.75 8.43 17.42
CA ASP A 127 -18.90 7.73 16.85
C ASP A 127 -18.48 6.43 16.17
N ASN A 128 -18.01 5.48 16.99
CA ASN A 128 -17.60 4.18 16.50
C ASN A 128 -18.75 3.38 15.86
N VAL A 129 -20.01 3.65 16.23
CA VAL A 129 -21.18 3.04 15.60
C VAL A 129 -21.28 3.50 14.13
N ALA A 130 -21.14 4.80 13.88
CA ALA A 130 -20.99 5.32 12.52
C ALA A 130 -19.71 4.81 11.84
N GLY A 131 -18.62 4.61 12.59
CA GLY A 131 -17.39 3.99 12.10
C GLY A 131 -17.59 2.58 11.52
N VAL A 132 -18.29 1.70 12.23
CA VAL A 132 -18.56 0.34 11.72
C VAL A 132 -19.57 0.38 10.55
N ALA A 133 -20.57 1.26 10.60
CA ALA A 133 -21.47 1.48 9.46
C ALA A 133 -20.70 1.93 8.21
N ALA A 134 -19.80 2.90 8.35
CA ALA A 134 -18.93 3.38 7.28
C ALA A 134 -17.97 2.28 6.77
N LEU A 135 -17.50 1.39 7.65
CA LEU A 135 -16.67 0.24 7.26
C LEU A 135 -17.44 -0.72 6.36
N LEU A 136 -18.68 -1.06 6.72
CA LEU A 136 -19.55 -1.91 5.92
C LEU A 136 -19.83 -1.29 4.54
N LEU A 137 -20.17 0.00 4.51
CA LEU A 137 -20.39 0.74 3.27
C LEU A 137 -19.13 0.76 2.40
N SER A 138 -17.96 0.93 3.00
CA SER A 138 -16.66 0.90 2.31
C SER A 138 -16.36 -0.48 1.72
N LEU A 139 -16.68 -1.58 2.42
CA LEU A 139 -16.53 -2.94 1.87
C LEU A 139 -17.45 -3.16 0.67
N ILE A 140 -18.70 -2.71 0.74
CA ILE A 140 -19.65 -2.77 -0.40
C ILE A 140 -19.10 -1.96 -1.57
N TYR A 141 -18.65 -0.73 -1.33
CA TYR A 141 -18.02 0.12 -2.34
C TYR A 141 -16.84 -0.59 -3.03
N LEU A 142 -15.94 -1.22 -2.27
CA LEU A 142 -14.78 -1.92 -2.82
C LEU A 142 -15.18 -3.13 -3.68
N VAL A 143 -16.18 -3.91 -3.25
CA VAL A 143 -16.74 -5.01 -4.06
C VAL A 143 -17.27 -4.46 -5.39
N VAL A 144 -18.09 -3.41 -5.35
CA VAL A 144 -18.67 -2.82 -6.56
C VAL A 144 -17.55 -2.33 -7.50
N VAL A 145 -16.57 -1.58 -7.00
CA VAL A 145 -15.45 -1.08 -7.82
C VAL A 145 -14.61 -2.20 -8.39
N ASP A 146 -14.34 -3.25 -7.63
CA ASP A 146 -13.57 -4.39 -8.12
C ASP A 146 -14.26 -5.09 -9.30
N PHE A 147 -15.54 -5.44 -9.15
CA PHE A 147 -16.27 -6.18 -10.17
C PHE A 147 -16.69 -5.33 -11.38
N THR A 148 -16.95 -4.03 -11.20
CA THR A 148 -17.44 -3.16 -12.29
C THR A 148 -16.32 -2.44 -13.03
N VAL A 149 -15.29 -1.99 -12.32
CA VAL A 149 -14.18 -1.20 -12.90
C VAL A 149 -12.93 -2.06 -13.05
N CYS A 150 -12.48 -2.67 -11.96
CA CYS A 150 -11.15 -3.31 -11.96
C CYS A 150 -11.12 -4.56 -12.82
N ALA A 151 -12.14 -5.41 -12.73
CA ALA A 151 -12.28 -6.61 -13.56
C ALA A 151 -12.45 -6.29 -15.06
N ALA A 152 -12.99 -5.11 -15.39
CA ALA A 152 -13.11 -4.66 -16.78
C ALA A 152 -11.78 -4.17 -17.37
N VAL A 153 -10.89 -3.61 -16.53
CA VAL A 153 -9.62 -3.01 -16.96
C VAL A 153 -8.44 -3.97 -16.87
N CYS A 154 -8.41 -4.82 -15.84
CA CYS A 154 -7.33 -5.75 -15.55
C CYS A 154 -7.86 -7.19 -15.54
N THR A 155 -7.26 -8.05 -16.37
CA THR A 155 -7.66 -9.46 -16.46
C THR A 155 -7.01 -10.32 -15.38
N ASP A 156 -5.82 -9.96 -14.91
CA ASP A 156 -5.12 -10.69 -13.86
C ASP A 156 -5.46 -10.16 -12.45
N ALA A 157 -5.48 -11.08 -11.48
CA ALA A 157 -5.86 -10.74 -10.11
C ALA A 157 -4.93 -9.71 -9.44
N ALA A 158 -3.63 -9.69 -9.78
CA ALA A 158 -2.69 -8.73 -9.20
C ALA A 158 -2.94 -7.33 -9.77
N GLY A 159 -3.12 -7.20 -11.09
CA GLY A 159 -3.51 -5.95 -11.74
C GLY A 159 -4.83 -5.39 -11.19
N ARG A 160 -5.84 -6.25 -11.01
CA ARG A 160 -7.13 -5.87 -10.39
C ARG A 160 -6.94 -5.32 -8.99
N TRP A 161 -6.22 -6.03 -8.13
CA TRP A 161 -5.92 -5.57 -6.78
C TRP A 161 -5.22 -4.22 -6.78
N PHE A 162 -4.18 -4.06 -7.63
CA PHE A 162 -3.44 -2.81 -7.70
C PHE A 162 -4.32 -1.65 -8.16
N LEU A 163 -5.21 -1.86 -9.14
CA LEU A 163 -6.11 -0.81 -9.59
C LEU A 163 -7.15 -0.45 -8.51
N LEU A 164 -7.73 -1.45 -7.83
CA LEU A 164 -8.67 -1.23 -6.73
C LEU A 164 -8.02 -0.42 -5.61
N HIS A 165 -6.80 -0.80 -5.24
CA HIS A 165 -6.01 -0.14 -4.20
C HIS A 165 -5.64 1.30 -4.61
N ALA A 166 -5.33 1.53 -5.88
CA ALA A 166 -5.09 2.87 -6.41
C ALA A 166 -6.32 3.77 -6.30
N ILE A 167 -7.50 3.26 -6.69
CA ILE A 167 -8.77 4.00 -6.62
C ILE A 167 -9.11 4.33 -5.17
N GLY A 168 -9.04 3.36 -4.27
CA GLY A 168 -9.32 3.59 -2.85
C GLY A 168 -8.36 4.60 -2.23
N ASN A 169 -7.06 4.52 -2.52
CA ASN A 169 -6.07 5.49 -2.04
C ASN A 169 -6.28 6.91 -2.60
N LEU A 170 -6.76 7.06 -3.84
CA LEU A 170 -7.11 8.38 -4.38
C LEU A 170 -8.32 8.98 -3.67
N VAL A 171 -9.32 8.16 -3.31
CA VAL A 171 -10.46 8.60 -2.50
C VAL A 171 -10.00 9.02 -1.10
N VAL A 172 -9.15 8.22 -0.45
CA VAL A 172 -8.51 8.56 0.83
C VAL A 172 -7.79 9.91 0.71
N ALA A 173 -6.97 10.09 -0.33
CA ALA A 173 -6.22 11.34 -0.54
C ALA A 173 -7.16 12.55 -0.70
N ALA A 174 -8.24 12.41 -1.46
CA ALA A 174 -9.20 13.47 -1.70
C ALA A 174 -9.95 13.86 -0.41
N LEU A 175 -10.38 12.88 0.38
CA LEU A 175 -11.07 13.10 1.64
C LEU A 175 -10.15 13.67 2.73
N SER A 176 -8.87 13.32 2.72
CA SER A 176 -7.87 13.85 3.66
C SER A 176 -7.37 15.26 3.31
N LEU A 177 -7.60 15.74 2.08
CA LEU A 177 -7.00 16.98 1.59
C LEU A 177 -7.44 18.24 2.35
N PRO A 178 -8.72 18.43 2.73
CA PRO A 178 -9.13 19.58 3.55
C PRO A 178 -8.36 19.65 4.87
N ASP A 179 -8.15 18.52 5.53
CA ASP A 179 -7.41 18.45 6.78
C ASP A 179 -5.94 18.77 6.60
N LEU A 180 -5.33 18.42 5.47
CA LEU A 180 -3.97 18.83 5.13
C LEU A 180 -3.82 20.35 5.12
N PHE A 181 -4.80 21.07 4.58
CA PHE A 181 -4.80 22.53 4.63
C PHE A 181 -5.07 23.07 6.04
N ASN A 182 -6.05 22.51 6.74
CA ASN A 182 -6.42 22.93 8.10
C ASN A 182 -5.28 22.71 9.11
N TRP A 183 -4.50 21.64 8.92
CA TRP A 183 -3.31 21.35 9.71
C TRP A 183 -2.21 22.37 9.49
N TRP A 184 -2.01 22.82 8.24
CA TRP A 184 -1.02 23.86 7.93
C TRP A 184 -1.43 25.22 8.49
N ALA A 185 -2.72 25.51 8.52
CA ALA A 185 -3.27 26.75 9.08
C ALA A 185 -3.20 26.78 10.61
N ASN A 186 -3.41 25.64 11.28
CA ASN A 186 -3.40 25.54 12.74
C ASN A 186 -2.74 24.22 13.22
N PRO A 187 -1.40 24.14 13.20
CA PRO A 187 -0.70 22.91 13.58
C PRO A 187 -0.81 22.59 15.09
N GLY A 188 -1.03 23.59 15.95
CA GLY A 188 -1.25 23.38 17.38
C GLY A 188 -2.59 22.71 17.68
N GLY A 189 -3.61 22.96 16.85
CA GLY A 189 -4.92 22.33 16.91
C GLY A 189 -5.00 20.94 16.29
N ALA A 190 -3.89 20.34 15.85
CA ALA A 190 -3.91 19.12 15.04
C ALA A 190 -4.64 17.92 15.68
N LEU A 191 -4.62 17.83 17.01
CA LEU A 191 -5.28 16.79 17.80
C LEU A 191 -6.56 17.29 18.51
N SER A 192 -6.94 18.56 18.33
CA SER A 192 -8.07 19.15 19.03
C SER A 192 -9.39 18.74 18.40
N ILE A 193 -10.26 18.13 19.20
CA ILE A 193 -11.64 17.85 18.79
C ILE A 193 -12.47 19.12 18.73
N GLY A 194 -12.21 20.08 19.61
CA GLY A 194 -12.86 21.40 19.53
C GLY A 194 -12.57 22.09 18.20
N TYR A 195 -11.36 21.94 17.66
CA TYR A 195 -11.06 22.44 16.33
C TYR A 195 -11.87 21.72 15.23
N CYS A 196 -12.07 20.41 15.37
CA CYS A 196 -12.84 19.62 14.42
C CYS A 196 -14.30 20.04 14.29
N THR A 197 -14.94 20.51 15.36
CA THR A 197 -16.35 20.94 15.31
C THR A 197 -16.56 22.23 14.52
N GLU A 198 -15.49 22.98 14.25
CA GLU A 198 -15.50 24.21 13.44
C GLU A 198 -15.28 23.94 11.95
N LEU A 199 -14.82 22.74 11.59
CA LEU A 199 -14.44 22.40 10.23
C LEU A 199 -15.64 21.85 9.43
N PRO A 200 -15.80 22.26 8.16
CA PRO A 200 -16.79 21.64 7.29
C PRO A 200 -16.40 20.21 6.92
N PHE A 201 -17.39 19.37 6.64
CA PHE A 201 -17.16 18.04 6.07
C PHE A 201 -16.31 18.13 4.79
N PRO A 202 -15.34 17.20 4.57
CA PRO A 202 -15.01 16.01 5.36
C PRO A 202 -13.97 16.22 6.49
N GLY A 203 -13.70 17.46 6.92
CA GLY A 203 -12.65 17.73 7.91
C GLY A 203 -12.85 16.99 9.23
N CYS A 204 -11.79 16.36 9.76
CA CYS A 204 -11.79 15.46 10.91
C CYS A 204 -12.70 14.21 10.82
N SER A 205 -13.19 13.86 9.63
CA SER A 205 -13.92 12.60 9.47
C SER A 205 -12.96 11.41 9.41
N ASP A 206 -13.32 10.31 10.06
CA ASP A 206 -12.58 9.04 10.00
C ASP A 206 -12.81 8.26 8.68
N TRP A 207 -13.58 8.79 7.71
CA TRP A 207 -13.80 8.14 6.42
C TRP A 207 -12.50 7.67 5.72
N PRO A 208 -11.42 8.46 5.66
CA PRO A 208 -10.15 8.02 5.09
C PRO A 208 -9.60 6.77 5.81
N THR A 209 -9.56 6.78 7.14
CA THR A 209 -9.08 5.66 7.94
C THR A 209 -9.97 4.43 7.77
N VAL A 210 -11.29 4.61 7.81
CA VAL A 210 -12.28 3.54 7.60
C VAL A 210 -12.08 2.88 6.24
N LEU A 211 -11.89 3.67 5.18
CA LEU A 211 -11.65 3.14 3.84
C LEU A 211 -10.32 2.40 3.75
N ILE A 212 -9.25 2.88 4.40
CA ILE A 212 -7.98 2.17 4.51
C ILE A 212 -8.18 0.81 5.16
N VAL A 213 -8.85 0.75 6.31
CA VAL A 213 -9.11 -0.52 7.02
C VAL A 213 -9.97 -1.45 6.16
N ALA A 214 -11.01 -0.93 5.52
CA ALA A 214 -11.86 -1.69 4.60
C ALA A 214 -11.04 -2.31 3.45
N MET A 215 -10.12 -1.55 2.84
CA MET A 215 -9.26 -2.05 1.77
C MET A 215 -8.38 -3.21 2.23
N HIS A 216 -7.80 -3.13 3.43
CA HIS A 216 -6.93 -4.18 3.97
C HIS A 216 -7.73 -5.43 4.35
N ILE A 217 -8.93 -5.27 4.91
CA ILE A 217 -9.84 -6.40 5.16
C ILE A 217 -10.24 -7.04 3.83
N TYR A 218 -10.65 -6.24 2.84
CA TYR A 218 -11.01 -6.75 1.51
C TYR A 218 -9.84 -7.50 0.86
N HIS A 219 -8.62 -6.97 0.95
CA HIS A 219 -7.41 -7.62 0.45
C HIS A 219 -7.22 -9.03 1.01
N MET A 220 -7.34 -9.15 2.33
CA MET A 220 -7.17 -10.41 3.04
C MET A 220 -8.23 -11.45 2.68
N LEU A 221 -9.44 -10.99 2.33
CA LEU A 221 -10.55 -11.85 1.93
C LEU A 221 -10.45 -12.26 0.45
N ALA A 222 -10.21 -11.29 -0.43
CA ALA A 222 -10.37 -11.43 -1.89
C ALA A 222 -9.11 -11.88 -2.63
N PHE A 223 -7.91 -11.55 -2.14
CA PHE A 223 -6.66 -11.78 -2.87
C PHE A 223 -5.64 -12.58 -2.05
N ARG A 224 -4.63 -13.11 -2.74
CA ARG A 224 -3.56 -13.88 -2.11
C ARG A 224 -2.58 -12.95 -1.42
N LEU A 225 -2.40 -13.16 -0.12
CA LEU A 225 -1.42 -12.46 0.71
C LEU A 225 -0.04 -13.11 0.58
N SER A 226 0.99 -12.29 0.40
CA SER A 226 2.38 -12.70 0.66
C SER A 226 2.68 -12.64 2.16
N GLY A 227 3.82 -13.20 2.57
CA GLY A 227 4.27 -13.09 3.98
C GLY A 227 4.52 -11.65 4.42
N ASP A 228 5.02 -10.80 3.51
CA ASP A 228 5.18 -9.36 3.76
C ASP A 228 3.82 -8.68 3.94
N ASP A 229 2.82 -9.09 3.15
CA ASP A 229 1.45 -8.58 3.31
C ASP A 229 0.92 -9.00 4.68
N LEU A 230 1.06 -10.27 5.08
CA LEU A 230 0.59 -10.71 6.39
C LEU A 230 1.23 -9.92 7.53
N PHE A 231 2.55 -9.69 7.48
CA PHE A 231 3.25 -8.85 8.44
C PHE A 231 2.67 -7.43 8.47
N HIS A 232 2.49 -6.81 7.31
CA HIS A 232 1.92 -5.46 7.21
C HIS A 232 0.50 -5.38 7.77
N HIS A 233 -0.34 -6.35 7.42
CA HIS A 233 -1.76 -6.36 7.78
C HIS A 233 -1.98 -6.72 9.24
N LEU A 234 -1.14 -7.58 9.85
CA LEU A 234 -1.29 -7.94 11.26
C LEU A 234 -0.63 -6.93 12.20
N LEU A 235 0.47 -6.29 11.79
CA LEU A 235 1.17 -5.33 12.63
C LEU A 235 0.58 -3.93 12.52
N PHE A 236 0.50 -3.37 11.31
CA PHE A 236 0.20 -1.95 11.15
C PHE A 236 -1.30 -1.65 11.14
N VAL A 237 -2.12 -2.49 10.53
CA VAL A 237 -3.56 -2.20 10.41
C VAL A 237 -4.27 -2.20 11.77
N PRO A 238 -4.11 -3.21 12.66
CA PRO A 238 -4.74 -3.20 13.97
C PRO A 238 -4.16 -2.14 14.90
N LEU A 239 -2.84 -1.93 14.87
CA LEU A 239 -2.20 -1.01 15.80
C LEU A 239 -2.39 0.45 15.40
N ILE A 240 -2.27 0.80 14.12
CA ILE A 240 -2.48 2.19 13.66
C ILE A 240 -3.97 2.47 13.51
N GLY A 241 -4.70 1.61 12.78
CA GLY A 241 -6.13 1.78 12.54
C GLY A 241 -6.96 1.63 13.81
N GLY A 242 -6.67 0.62 14.64
CA GLY A 242 -7.38 0.40 15.90
C GLY A 242 -7.17 1.53 16.91
N VAL A 243 -5.95 2.07 17.00
CA VAL A 243 -5.68 3.24 17.84
C VAL A 243 -6.39 4.50 17.32
N ASN A 244 -6.60 4.63 16.00
CA ASN A 244 -7.42 5.71 15.44
C ASN A 244 -8.89 5.64 15.87
N PHE A 245 -9.44 4.42 16.04
CA PHE A 245 -10.82 4.26 16.54
C PHE A 245 -10.93 4.29 18.07
N ALA A 246 -9.83 4.08 18.78
CA ALA A 246 -9.81 4.10 20.25
C ALA A 246 -9.62 5.50 20.83
N TYR A 247 -8.97 6.41 20.09
CA TYR A 247 -8.63 7.75 20.56
C TYR A 247 -8.86 8.80 19.48
N ALA A 248 -9.21 10.00 19.91
CA ALA A 248 -9.36 11.15 19.03
C ALA A 248 -8.01 11.59 18.44
N TRP A 249 -7.90 11.59 17.10
CA TRP A 249 -6.71 12.08 16.38
C TRP A 249 -6.89 13.45 15.74
N GLY A 250 -8.07 14.06 15.86
CA GLY A 250 -8.39 15.32 15.19
C GLY A 250 -8.12 15.28 13.68
N VAL A 251 -7.64 16.38 13.11
CA VAL A 251 -7.22 16.45 11.69
C VAL A 251 -6.01 15.54 11.41
N ALA A 252 -5.20 15.22 12.44
CA ALA A 252 -3.98 14.46 12.28
C ALA A 252 -4.22 13.06 11.70
N GLY A 253 -5.32 12.39 12.08
CA GLY A 253 -5.67 11.07 11.54
C GLY A 253 -5.76 11.06 10.00
N ASN A 254 -6.32 12.13 9.43
CA ASN A 254 -6.44 12.29 7.99
C ASN A 254 -5.13 12.69 7.32
N ILE A 255 -4.27 13.46 7.99
CA ILE A 255 -2.90 13.73 7.51
C ILE A 255 -2.10 12.45 7.39
N LEU A 256 -2.15 11.62 8.43
CA LEU A 256 -1.49 10.33 8.41
C LEU A 256 -2.01 9.49 7.24
N SER A 257 -3.34 9.40 7.11
CA SER A 257 -3.99 8.68 6.01
C SER A 257 -3.53 9.16 4.64
N PHE A 258 -3.37 10.48 4.45
CA PHE A 258 -2.86 11.06 3.20
C PHE A 258 -1.46 10.57 2.83
N PHE A 259 -0.52 10.60 3.78
CA PHE A 259 0.88 10.24 3.52
C PHE A 259 1.14 8.74 3.55
N ILE A 260 0.48 7.99 4.43
CA ILE A 260 0.74 6.55 4.63
C ILE A 260 0.08 5.70 3.53
N SER A 261 -1.13 6.07 3.09
CA SER A 261 -1.91 5.32 2.11
C SER A 261 -2.36 6.18 0.93
N GLY A 262 -2.80 7.42 1.17
CA GLY A 262 -3.47 8.29 0.20
C GLY A 262 -2.68 8.60 -1.07
N LEU A 263 -2.18 9.82 -1.24
CA LEU A 263 -1.62 10.23 -2.53
C LEU A 263 -0.38 9.40 -2.94
N PRO A 264 0.62 9.16 -2.06
CA PRO A 264 1.78 8.35 -2.41
C PRO A 264 1.40 6.93 -2.84
N GLY A 265 0.50 6.29 -2.09
CA GLY A 265 0.04 4.93 -2.40
C GLY A 265 -0.82 4.89 -3.65
N GLY A 266 -1.71 5.86 -3.86
CA GLY A 266 -2.56 5.93 -5.06
C GLY A 266 -1.75 5.96 -6.34
N VAL A 267 -0.68 6.77 -6.39
CA VAL A 267 0.21 6.85 -7.55
C VAL A 267 1.02 5.56 -7.73
N ASP A 268 1.58 5.00 -6.65
CA ASP A 268 2.33 3.75 -6.69
C ASP A 268 1.49 2.59 -7.26
N TYR A 269 0.33 2.35 -6.66
CA TYR A 269 -0.56 1.27 -7.06
C TYR A 269 -1.13 1.44 -8.48
N LEU A 270 -1.38 2.68 -8.92
CA LEU A 270 -1.77 2.94 -10.30
C LEU A 270 -0.67 2.54 -11.29
N MET A 271 0.59 2.87 -10.97
CA MET A 271 1.73 2.45 -11.77
C MET A 271 1.92 0.93 -11.75
N LEU A 272 1.72 0.27 -10.61
CA LEU A 272 1.78 -1.18 -10.52
C LEU A 272 0.70 -1.86 -11.39
N ALA A 273 -0.53 -1.32 -11.42
CA ALA A 273 -1.58 -1.77 -12.33
C ALA A 273 -1.19 -1.55 -13.81
N ALA A 274 -0.57 -0.41 -14.12
CA ALA A 274 -0.04 -0.12 -15.46
C ALA A 274 1.10 -1.08 -15.86
N VAL A 275 1.96 -1.47 -14.91
CA VAL A 275 3.02 -2.49 -15.15
C VAL A 275 2.39 -3.86 -15.43
N LYS A 276 1.38 -4.27 -14.66
CA LYS A 276 0.70 -5.55 -14.85
C LYS A 276 -0.05 -5.65 -16.18
N SER A 277 -0.61 -4.53 -16.65
CA SER A 277 -1.23 -4.44 -17.99
C SER A 277 -0.23 -4.21 -19.13
N GLY A 278 1.09 -4.19 -18.86
CA GLY A 278 2.12 -3.97 -19.89
C GLY A 278 2.19 -2.54 -20.44
N ARG A 279 1.50 -1.58 -19.81
CA ARG A 279 1.44 -0.17 -20.22
C ARG A 279 2.59 0.68 -19.64
N LEU A 280 3.28 0.17 -18.61
CA LEU A 280 4.41 0.85 -17.99
C LEU A 280 5.56 -0.13 -17.74
N SER A 281 6.79 0.32 -17.92
CA SER A 281 7.95 -0.51 -17.59
C SER A 281 8.13 -0.61 -16.07
N SER A 282 8.49 -1.79 -15.56
CA SER A 282 8.81 -1.96 -14.13
C SER A 282 9.99 -1.09 -13.67
N TYR A 283 10.90 -0.70 -14.57
CA TYR A 283 11.97 0.22 -14.21
C TYR A 283 11.46 1.64 -13.95
N THR A 284 10.56 2.13 -14.81
CA THR A 284 9.93 3.45 -14.67
C THR A 284 9.13 3.53 -13.37
N GLU A 285 8.30 2.52 -13.09
CA GLU A 285 7.52 2.44 -11.84
C GLU A 285 8.45 2.53 -10.62
N LYS A 286 9.46 1.66 -10.51
CA LYS A 286 10.39 1.67 -9.37
C LYS A 286 11.14 2.99 -9.20
N ARG A 287 11.49 3.65 -10.30
CA ARG A 287 12.14 4.96 -10.26
C ARG A 287 11.22 6.01 -9.64
N VAL A 288 9.97 6.08 -10.11
CA VAL A 288 8.99 7.04 -9.61
C VAL A 288 8.61 6.72 -8.15
N ASN A 289 8.40 5.44 -7.83
CA ASN A 289 8.10 4.98 -6.47
C ASN A 289 9.23 5.33 -5.48
N CYS A 290 10.50 5.15 -5.90
CA CYS A 290 11.66 5.60 -5.13
C CYS A 290 11.62 7.11 -4.86
N SER A 291 11.30 7.93 -5.87
CA SER A 291 11.16 9.38 -5.69
C SER A 291 10.01 9.74 -4.74
N ILE A 292 8.84 9.13 -4.90
CA ILE A 292 7.67 9.37 -4.04
C ILE A 292 7.99 9.03 -2.57
N ASN A 293 8.64 7.90 -2.30
CA ASN A 293 8.98 7.52 -0.94
C ASN A 293 10.07 8.42 -0.33
N THR A 294 11.05 8.82 -1.14
CA THR A 294 12.16 9.69 -0.69
C THR A 294 11.69 11.11 -0.41
N TRP A 295 10.80 11.66 -1.23
CA TRP A 295 10.46 13.09 -1.21
C TRP A 295 9.10 13.42 -0.63
N ILE A 296 8.16 12.45 -0.60
CA ILE A 296 6.77 12.70 -0.18
C ILE A 296 6.42 11.85 1.04
N ARG A 297 6.36 10.52 0.92
CA ARG A 297 5.85 9.66 2.00
C ARG A 297 6.76 9.68 3.23
N GLY A 298 8.06 9.43 3.06
CA GLY A 298 9.02 9.40 4.18
C GLY A 298 9.06 10.74 4.93
N PRO A 299 9.34 11.87 4.25
CA PRO A 299 9.32 13.19 4.88
C PRO A 299 7.96 13.59 5.45
N GLY A 300 6.86 13.27 4.76
CA GLY A 300 5.50 13.56 5.23
C GLY A 300 5.15 12.85 6.53
N ILE A 301 5.48 11.55 6.65
CA ILE A 301 5.28 10.80 7.91
C ILE A 301 6.18 11.33 9.03
N THR A 302 7.43 11.72 8.72
CA THR A 302 8.31 12.35 9.72
C THR A 302 7.73 13.67 10.21
N ALA A 303 7.30 14.56 9.31
CA ALA A 303 6.69 15.84 9.65
C ALA A 303 5.41 15.66 10.48
N PHE A 304 4.58 14.68 10.10
CA PHE A 304 3.41 14.27 10.88
C PHE A 304 3.79 13.93 12.33
N CYS A 305 4.75 13.01 12.54
CA CYS A 305 5.15 12.61 13.90
C CYS A 305 5.68 13.79 14.72
N THR A 306 6.45 14.69 14.10
CA THR A 306 6.99 15.88 14.78
C THR A 306 5.89 16.83 15.23
N ILE A 307 4.93 17.14 14.36
CA ILE A 307 3.88 18.12 14.68
C ILE A 307 2.88 17.53 15.67
N VAL A 308 2.51 16.26 15.52
CA VAL A 308 1.61 15.57 16.46
C VAL A 308 2.22 15.49 17.86
N LEU A 309 3.54 15.30 17.97
CA LEU A 309 4.24 15.40 19.26
C LEU A 309 4.13 16.81 19.87
N GLY A 310 4.28 17.85 19.06
CA GLY A 310 4.12 19.24 19.49
C GLY A 310 2.70 19.54 19.97
N ALA A 311 1.69 19.18 19.17
CA ALA A 311 0.28 19.37 19.49
C ALA A 311 -0.13 18.59 20.75
N TRP A 312 0.32 17.34 20.88
CA TRP A 312 0.05 16.52 22.07
C TRP A 312 0.67 17.13 23.33
N SER A 313 1.91 17.62 23.23
CA SER A 313 2.58 18.30 24.34
C SER A 313 1.84 19.57 24.74
N GLN A 314 1.46 20.41 23.78
CA GLN A 314 0.75 21.65 24.03
C GLN A 314 -0.61 21.41 24.71
N ALA A 315 -1.44 20.52 24.15
CA ALA A 315 -2.76 20.19 24.70
C ALA A 315 -2.67 19.64 26.13
N ARG A 316 -1.63 18.85 26.43
CA ARG A 316 -1.37 18.35 27.78
C ARG A 316 -1.04 19.45 28.79
N HIS A 317 -0.24 20.45 28.40
CA HIS A 317 0.12 21.57 29.29
C HIS A 317 -1.05 22.55 29.50
N ALA A 318 -1.93 22.70 28.51
CA ALA A 318 -3.11 23.57 28.59
C ALA A 318 -4.21 23.02 29.51
N GLY A 319 -4.12 21.75 29.95
CA GLY A 319 -5.15 21.10 30.76
C GLY A 319 -6.41 20.68 29.96
N GLU A 320 -6.38 20.79 28.64
CA GLU A 320 -7.45 20.41 27.70
C GLU A 320 -7.50 18.88 27.46
N ALA A 321 -6.88 18.09 28.34
CA ALA A 321 -6.29 16.80 28.05
C ALA A 321 -7.16 15.56 28.36
N GLN A 322 -8.49 15.70 28.51
CA GLN A 322 -9.31 14.57 28.97
C GLN A 322 -9.40 13.43 27.94
N ASP A 323 -9.35 13.74 26.65
CA ASP A 323 -9.49 12.76 25.55
C ASP A 323 -8.15 12.40 24.87
N LEU A 324 -7.02 12.92 25.40
CA LEU A 324 -5.71 12.65 24.83
C LEU A 324 -5.27 11.21 25.11
N MET A 325 -4.64 10.61 24.10
CA MET A 325 -4.03 9.30 24.24
C MET A 325 -2.98 9.30 25.39
N PRO A 326 -3.00 8.30 26.29
CA PRO A 326 -2.02 8.17 27.36
C PRO A 326 -0.59 8.12 26.81
N PRO A 327 0.42 8.67 27.53
CA PRO A 327 1.78 8.77 27.01
C PRO A 327 2.37 7.46 26.49
N PRO A 328 2.25 6.31 27.19
CA PRO A 328 2.82 5.06 26.68
C PRO A 328 2.25 4.66 25.31
N LEU A 329 0.93 4.77 25.14
CA LEU A 329 0.26 4.44 23.88
C LEU A 329 0.62 5.43 22.79
N PHE A 330 0.66 6.73 23.12
CA PHE A 330 1.00 7.79 22.16
C PHE A 330 2.41 7.62 21.59
N PHE A 331 3.41 7.43 22.46
CA PHE A 331 4.79 7.23 22.00
C PHE A 331 4.96 5.93 21.22
N THR A 332 4.29 4.86 21.62
CA THR A 332 4.29 3.60 20.86
C THR A 332 3.64 3.77 19.48
N ALA A 333 2.48 4.44 19.38
CA ALA A 333 1.82 4.70 18.12
C ALA A 333 2.69 5.54 17.17
N CYS A 334 3.25 6.65 17.66
CA CYS A 334 4.16 7.50 16.90
C CYS A 334 5.42 6.75 16.44
N ALA A 335 5.99 5.88 17.28
CA ALA A 335 7.15 5.06 16.92
C ALA A 335 6.80 4.04 15.82
N ILE A 336 5.65 3.38 15.90
CA ILE A 336 5.18 2.42 14.88
C ILE A 336 4.91 3.13 13.55
N ILE A 337 4.26 4.29 13.59
CA ILE A 337 3.98 5.11 12.40
C ILE A 337 5.28 5.57 11.73
N PHE A 338 6.21 6.11 12.51
CA PHE A 338 7.52 6.51 12.01
C PHE A 338 8.27 5.32 11.40
N PHE A 339 8.31 4.20 12.13
CA PHE A 339 8.94 2.97 11.65
C PHE A 339 8.33 2.49 10.34
N ASN A 340 6.99 2.50 10.20
CA ASN A 340 6.31 2.15 8.95
C ASN A 340 6.82 3.00 7.78
N GLY A 341 6.81 4.32 7.93
CA GLY A 341 7.24 5.24 6.88
C GLY A 341 8.68 5.01 6.45
N GLN A 342 9.61 4.89 7.40
CA GLN A 342 11.03 4.73 7.10
C GLN A 342 11.35 3.32 6.57
N PHE A 343 10.75 2.27 7.13
CA PHE A 343 10.95 0.89 6.71
C PHE A 343 10.56 0.69 5.24
N TYR A 344 9.36 1.14 4.85
CA TYR A 344 8.92 1.00 3.46
C TYR A 344 9.72 1.89 2.50
N ALA A 345 10.11 3.10 2.92
CA ALA A 345 10.97 3.95 2.10
C ALA A 345 12.31 3.27 1.79
N GLN A 346 12.98 2.70 2.79
CA GLN A 346 14.24 1.97 2.60
C GLN A 346 14.07 0.78 1.65
N ARG A 347 12.97 0.03 1.77
CA ARG A 347 12.69 -1.12 0.90
C ARG A 347 12.46 -0.72 -0.55
N VAL A 348 11.73 0.36 -0.80
CA VAL A 348 11.49 0.86 -2.16
C VAL A 348 12.81 1.34 -2.79
N ILE A 349 13.63 2.09 -2.04
CA ILE A 349 14.95 2.55 -2.49
C ILE A 349 15.85 1.35 -2.83
N GLY A 350 15.93 0.35 -1.96
CA GLY A 350 16.71 -0.87 -2.21
C GLY A 350 16.24 -1.61 -3.46
N ASN A 351 14.93 -1.77 -3.63
CA ASN A 351 14.34 -2.41 -4.81
C ASN A 351 14.66 -1.67 -6.13
N TYR A 352 14.69 -0.34 -6.09
CA TYR A 352 15.07 0.47 -7.25
C TYR A 352 16.53 0.23 -7.66
N TYR A 353 17.48 0.30 -6.72
CA TYR A 353 18.90 0.12 -7.03
C TYR A 353 19.23 -1.30 -7.50
N ILE A 354 18.59 -2.31 -6.91
CA ILE A 354 18.72 -3.70 -7.38
C ILE A 354 18.22 -3.81 -8.82
N ARG A 355 17.07 -3.21 -9.15
CA ARG A 355 16.55 -3.25 -10.52
C ARG A 355 17.45 -2.50 -11.50
N LYS A 356 18.00 -1.35 -11.08
CA LYS A 356 18.96 -0.57 -11.87
C LYS A 356 20.21 -1.40 -12.18
N ALA A 357 20.77 -2.10 -11.19
CA ALA A 357 21.92 -2.99 -11.40
C ALA A 357 21.60 -4.14 -12.36
N GLN A 358 20.44 -4.79 -12.21
CA GLN A 358 20.00 -5.83 -13.13
C GLN A 358 19.86 -5.33 -14.57
N ASP A 359 19.36 -4.11 -14.77
CA ASP A 359 19.19 -3.51 -16.09
C ASP A 359 20.54 -3.23 -16.76
N TYR A 360 21.52 -2.73 -15.99
CA TYR A 360 22.89 -2.53 -16.49
C TYR A 360 23.57 -3.84 -16.90
N THR A 361 23.45 -4.88 -16.08
CA THR A 361 23.98 -6.21 -16.43
C THR A 361 23.37 -6.74 -17.73
N LYS A 362 22.06 -6.56 -17.94
CA LYS A 362 21.39 -7.00 -19.18
C LYS A 362 21.84 -6.23 -20.42
N ARG A 363 22.29 -4.99 -20.27
CA ARG A 363 22.81 -4.16 -21.37
C ARG A 363 24.30 -4.40 -21.63
N GLY A 364 24.96 -5.28 -20.89
CA GLY A 364 26.40 -5.51 -21.00
C GLY A 364 27.25 -4.34 -20.49
N ILE A 365 26.65 -3.38 -19.76
CA ILE A 365 27.39 -2.27 -19.15
C ILE A 365 28.15 -2.84 -17.95
N THR A 366 29.47 -2.90 -18.05
CA THR A 366 30.32 -3.43 -16.98
C THR A 366 30.62 -2.33 -15.96
N LYS A 367 31.08 -2.71 -14.76
CA LYS A 367 31.42 -1.75 -13.68
C LYS A 367 32.43 -0.66 -14.12
N VAL A 368 33.23 -0.93 -15.15
CA VAL A 368 34.25 0.00 -15.66
C VAL A 368 33.61 1.24 -16.29
N ASP A 369 32.41 1.11 -16.85
CA ASP A 369 31.74 2.21 -17.57
C ASP A 369 31.04 3.20 -16.62
N LEU A 370 30.75 2.80 -15.37
CA LEU A 370 29.96 3.58 -14.41
C LEU A 370 30.76 4.65 -13.66
N HIS A 371 32.09 4.57 -13.63
CA HIS A 371 32.92 5.60 -12.98
C HIS A 371 33.20 6.81 -13.86
N ASN A 372 32.90 6.73 -15.16
CA ASN A 372 33.18 7.78 -16.15
C ASN A 372 31.91 8.53 -16.61
N SER A 373 30.75 8.27 -15.98
CA SER A 373 29.43 8.86 -16.30
C SER A 373 28.74 9.36 -15.05
#